data_AF-A0A4Q3GTU6-F1
#
_entry.id   AF-A0A4Q3GTU6-F1
#
_cell.length_a   1.000
_cell.length_b   1.000
_cell.length_c   1.000
_cell.angle_alpha   90.00
_cell.angle_beta   90.00
_cell.angle_gamma   90.00
#
_symmetry.space_group_name_H-M   'P 1'
#
loop_
_entity.id
_entity.type
_entity.pdbx_description
1 polymer ?
#
loop_
_entity_poly.entity_id
_entity_poly.type
_entity_poly.pdbx_seq_one_letter_code
_entity_poly.pdbx_strand_id
1 'polypeptide(L)'
;MLREGDDLERRIVKLGRINAALIERLDHYDKTRGSAWSLFQAALALEKEVAARNRDLERALADLSQRNHELAAARLAAEEANRSKTRFLRAASHDLLQPLSAARLFLSNLAGLELGVDQADLVKRLGNAFESVEDLIRAVLD
;
A
#
# COMPACT_ATOMS: atom_id res chain seq x y z
N MET A 1 46.60 61.83 -12.53
CA MET A 1 47.16 62.04 -11.18
C MET A 1 47.07 63.51 -10.82
N LEU A 2 46.60 63.84 -9.61
CA LEU A 2 46.54 65.20 -9.09
C LEU A 2 47.97 65.70 -8.83
N ARG A 3 48.34 66.88 -9.34
CA ARG A 3 49.67 67.47 -9.14
C ARG A 3 49.54 68.68 -8.22
N GLU A 4 50.54 68.91 -7.36
CA GLU A 4 50.49 69.95 -6.31
C GLU A 4 50.38 71.40 -6.84
N GLY A 5 50.64 71.63 -8.14
CA GLY A 5 50.47 72.94 -8.80
C GLY A 5 49.21 73.09 -9.67
N ASP A 6 48.24 72.18 -9.57
CA ASP A 6 46.98 72.31 -10.31
C ASP A 6 46.09 73.40 -9.70
N ASP A 7 45.62 74.34 -10.53
CA ASP A 7 44.59 75.31 -10.14
C ASP A 7 43.30 74.60 -9.66
N LEU A 8 42.57 75.23 -8.74
CA LEU A 8 41.44 74.63 -8.02
C LEU A 8 40.37 74.08 -8.98
N GLU A 9 40.10 74.79 -10.07
CA GLU A 9 39.14 74.39 -11.09
C GLU A 9 39.58 73.10 -11.81
N ARG A 10 40.87 72.98 -12.15
CA ARG A 10 41.43 71.76 -12.75
C ARG A 10 41.41 70.58 -11.79
N ARG A 11 41.62 70.84 -10.50
CA ARG A 11 41.58 69.82 -9.46
C ARG A 11 40.17 69.28 -9.24
N ILE A 12 39.15 70.16 -9.26
CA ILE A 12 37.73 69.78 -9.21
C ILE A 12 37.35 68.89 -10.40
N VAL A 13 37.73 69.28 -11.63
CA VAL A 13 37.46 68.47 -12.83
C VAL A 13 38.13 67.09 -12.75
N LYS A 14 39.38 67.04 -12.28
CA LYS A 14 40.11 65.76 -12.12
C LYS A 14 39.47 64.87 -11.06
N LEU A 15 39.06 65.44 -9.91
CA LEU A 15 38.34 64.70 -8.87
C LEU A 15 36.99 64.19 -9.36
N GLY A 16 36.24 64.99 -10.12
CA GLY A 16 34.98 64.56 -10.74
C GLY A 16 35.16 63.37 -11.67
N ARG A 17 36.20 63.38 -12.50
CA ARG A 17 36.55 62.25 -13.38
C ARG A 17 36.97 61.00 -12.61
N ILE A 18 37.74 61.16 -11.54
CA ILE A 18 38.16 60.02 -10.69
C ILE A 18 36.94 59.42 -9.98
N ASN A 19 36.06 60.25 -9.42
CA ASN A 19 34.85 59.78 -8.76
C ASN A 19 33.91 59.07 -9.75
N ALA A 20 33.72 59.60 -10.96
CA ALA A 20 32.92 58.94 -11.99
C ALA A 20 33.48 57.55 -12.36
N ALA A 21 34.79 57.46 -12.56
CA ALA A 21 35.44 56.18 -12.89
C ALA A 21 35.39 55.17 -11.73
N LEU A 22 35.44 55.64 -10.46
CA LEU A 22 35.29 54.79 -9.29
C LEU A 22 33.85 54.29 -9.13
N ILE A 23 32.85 55.14 -9.38
CA ILE A 23 31.44 54.77 -9.33
C ILE A 23 31.11 53.73 -10.40
N GLU A 24 31.55 53.95 -11.65
CA GLU A 24 31.35 53.00 -12.74
C GLU A 24 31.99 51.64 -12.43
N ARG A 25 33.18 51.64 -11.81
CA ARG A 25 33.86 50.41 -11.40
C ARG A 25 33.14 49.71 -10.24
N LEU A 26 32.62 50.45 -9.27
CA LEU A 26 31.84 49.90 -8.15
C LEU A 26 30.55 49.23 -8.64
N ASP A 27 29.82 49.89 -9.55
CA ASP A 27 28.61 49.37 -10.19
C ASP A 27 28.86 48.04 -10.92
N HIS A 28 30.02 47.90 -11.58
CA HIS A 28 30.43 46.67 -12.24
C HIS A 28 30.74 45.53 -11.25
N TYR A 29 31.34 45.83 -10.09
CA TYR A 29 31.57 44.84 -9.04
C TYR A 29 30.26 44.39 -8.37
N ASP A 30 29.32 45.30 -8.15
CA ASP A 30 28.01 44.98 -7.56
C ASP A 30 27.14 44.12 -8.47
N LYS A 31 27.15 44.35 -9.79
CA LYS A 31 26.44 43.48 -10.74
C LYS A 31 26.98 42.05 -10.75
N THR A 32 28.30 41.89 -10.65
CA THR A 32 28.96 40.57 -10.65
C THR A 32 28.73 39.83 -9.33
N ARG A 33 28.85 40.54 -8.19
CA ARG A 33 28.50 39.99 -6.86
C ARG A 33 27.02 39.67 -6.72
N GLY A 34 26.13 40.50 -7.25
CA GLY A 34 24.69 40.27 -7.23
C GLY A 34 24.30 39.00 -8.00
N SER A 35 24.93 38.74 -9.15
CA SER A 35 24.71 37.51 -9.91
C SER A 35 25.18 36.26 -9.15
N ALA A 36 26.43 36.23 -8.65
CA ALA A 36 26.96 35.10 -7.89
C ALA A 36 26.19 34.85 -6.58
N TRP A 37 25.77 35.92 -5.89
CA TRP A 37 24.95 35.84 -4.69
C TRP A 37 23.56 35.27 -4.98
N SER A 38 22.92 35.66 -6.09
CA SER A 38 21.61 35.12 -6.48
C SER A 38 21.66 33.62 -6.80
N LEU A 39 22.72 33.16 -7.48
CA LEU A 39 22.96 31.73 -7.75
C LEU A 39 23.19 30.95 -6.45
N PHE A 40 23.96 31.51 -5.51
CA PHE A 40 24.17 30.88 -4.20
C PHE A 40 22.86 30.77 -3.40
N GLN A 41 22.06 31.84 -3.38
CA GLN A 41 20.74 31.83 -2.75
C GLN A 41 19.82 30.79 -3.38
N ALA A 42 19.81 30.69 -4.71
CA ALA A 42 19.04 29.68 -5.44
C ALA A 42 19.51 28.26 -5.13
N ALA A 43 20.83 28.02 -5.06
CA ALA A 43 21.40 26.73 -4.71
C ALA A 43 21.00 26.31 -3.27
N LEU A 44 21.09 27.22 -2.30
CA LEU A 44 20.64 26.96 -0.93
C LEU A 44 19.13 26.70 -0.84
N ALA A 45 18.32 27.41 -1.61
CA ALA A 45 16.88 27.18 -1.66
C ALA A 45 16.57 25.78 -2.22
N LEU A 46 17.24 25.38 -3.30
CA LEU A 46 17.11 24.05 -3.89
C LEU A 46 17.55 22.96 -2.92
N GLU A 47 18.68 23.13 -2.23
CA GLU A 47 19.17 22.18 -1.23
C GLU A 47 18.14 21.98 -0.10
N LYS A 48 17.56 23.07 0.41
CA LYS A 48 16.49 23.01 1.42
C LYS A 48 15.27 22.26 0.91
N GLU A 49 14.88 22.50 -0.34
CA GLU A 49 13.75 21.81 -0.96
C GLU A 49 14.03 20.32 -1.15
N VAL A 50 15.20 19.94 -1.66
CA VAL A 50 15.63 18.53 -1.78
C VAL A 50 15.64 17.86 -0.41
N ALA A 51 16.18 18.51 0.62
CA ALA A 51 16.17 17.98 1.98
C ALA A 51 14.75 17.82 2.54
N ALA A 52 13.83 18.74 2.22
CA ALA A 52 12.43 18.61 2.61
C ALA A 52 11.75 17.42 1.89
N ARG A 53 11.95 17.30 0.58
CA ARG A 53 11.41 16.19 -0.22
C ARG A 53 11.96 14.85 0.23
N ASN A 54 13.25 14.75 0.54
CA ASN A 54 13.84 13.52 1.08
C ASN A 54 13.19 13.13 2.41
N ARG A 55 12.99 14.07 3.33
CA ARG A 55 12.29 13.78 4.60
C ARG A 55 10.86 13.31 4.37
N ASP A 56 10.14 13.89 3.41
CA ASP A 56 8.78 13.47 3.08
C ASP A 56 8.75 12.07 2.47
N LEU A 57 9.71 11.75 1.59
CA LEU A 57 9.89 10.41 1.02
C LEU A 57 10.23 9.37 2.09
N GLU A 58 11.13 9.69 3.02
CA GLU A 58 11.48 8.81 4.14
C GLU A 58 10.26 8.50 5.01
N ARG A 59 9.42 9.51 5.32
CA ARG A 59 8.17 9.32 6.06
C ARG A 59 7.18 8.46 5.28
N ALA A 60 7.01 8.71 3.99
CA ALA A 60 6.11 7.94 3.15
C ALA A 60 6.55 6.46 3.04
N LEU A 61 7.86 6.22 2.91
CA LEU A 61 8.44 4.87 2.91
C LEU A 61 8.23 4.16 4.24
N ALA A 62 8.40 4.87 5.36
CA ALA A 62 8.14 4.31 6.68
C ALA A 62 6.65 3.92 6.85
N ASP A 63 5.71 4.79 6.45
CA ASP A 63 4.26 4.49 6.48
C ASP A 63 3.91 3.31 5.56
N LEU A 64 4.43 3.30 4.33
CA LEU A 64 4.22 2.18 3.40
C LEU A 64 4.77 0.86 3.95
N SER A 65 5.97 0.88 4.53
CA SER A 65 6.56 -0.30 5.15
C SER A 65 5.67 -0.82 6.30
N GLN A 66 5.22 0.07 7.18
CA GLN A 66 4.34 -0.28 8.30
C GLN A 66 3.02 -0.91 7.82
N ARG A 67 2.35 -0.27 6.86
CA ARG A 67 1.10 -0.79 6.27
C ARG A 67 1.29 -2.14 5.59
N ASN A 68 2.43 -2.35 4.93
CA ASN A 68 2.72 -3.62 4.29
C ASN A 68 2.91 -4.74 5.33
N HIS A 69 3.57 -4.45 6.46
CA HIS A 69 3.67 -5.41 7.57
C HIS A 69 2.29 -5.74 8.15
N GLU A 70 1.44 -4.74 8.38
CA GLU A 70 0.07 -4.93 8.87
C GLU A 70 -0.77 -5.76 7.89
N LEU A 71 -0.67 -5.46 6.59
CA LEU A 71 -1.36 -6.21 5.54
C LEU A 71 -0.88 -7.66 5.48
N ALA A 72 0.42 -7.91 5.58
CA ALA A 72 0.98 -9.25 5.61
C ALA A 72 0.48 -10.05 6.82
N ALA A 73 0.44 -9.43 8.01
CA ALA A 73 -0.09 -10.06 9.21
C ALA A 73 -1.58 -10.36 9.09
N ALA A 74 -2.38 -9.42 8.60
CA ALA A 74 -3.81 -9.61 8.38
C ALA A 74 -4.09 -10.72 7.35
N ARG A 75 -3.30 -10.78 6.28
CA ARG A 75 -3.38 -11.83 5.28
C ARG A 75 -3.08 -13.21 5.85
N LEU A 76 -2.01 -13.35 6.64
CA LEU A 76 -1.67 -14.61 7.29
C LEU A 76 -2.79 -15.07 8.23
N ALA A 77 -3.36 -14.16 9.02
CA ALA A 77 -4.50 -14.47 9.89
C ALA A 77 -5.73 -14.94 9.10
N ALA A 78 -6.04 -14.27 7.97
CA ALA A 78 -7.13 -14.66 7.09
C ALA A 78 -6.90 -16.02 6.43
N GLU A 79 -5.68 -16.30 5.97
CA GLU A 79 -5.31 -17.59 5.38
C GLU A 79 -5.43 -18.72 6.41
N GLU A 80 -4.99 -18.51 7.65
CA GLU A 80 -5.11 -19.50 8.72
C GLU A 80 -6.56 -19.74 9.12
N ALA A 81 -7.36 -18.67 9.25
CA ALA A 81 -8.79 -18.78 9.51
C ALA A 81 -9.51 -19.56 8.38
N ASN A 82 -9.14 -19.31 7.12
CA ASN A 82 -9.72 -20.03 5.99
C ASN A 82 -9.31 -21.50 5.98
N ARG A 83 -8.03 -21.82 6.24
CA ARG A 83 -7.56 -23.21 6.38
C ARG A 83 -8.29 -23.95 7.51
N SER A 84 -8.46 -23.29 8.65
CA SER A 84 -9.21 -23.83 9.79
C SER A 84 -10.67 -24.08 9.40
N LYS A 85 -11.32 -23.12 8.74
CA LYS A 85 -12.69 -23.27 8.22
C LYS A 85 -12.82 -24.45 7.26
N THR A 86 -11.93 -24.57 6.26
CA THR A 86 -11.94 -25.69 5.31
C THR A 86 -11.74 -27.03 6.02
N ARG A 87 -10.79 -27.11 6.97
CA ARG A 87 -10.55 -28.32 7.75
C ARG A 87 -11.76 -28.70 8.59
N PHE A 88 -12.37 -27.72 9.27
CA PHE A 88 -13.57 -27.91 10.08
C PHE A 88 -14.74 -28.41 9.22
N LEU A 89 -15.02 -27.73 8.10
CA LEU A 89 -16.10 -28.13 7.20
C LEU A 89 -15.89 -29.55 6.70
N ARG A 90 -14.69 -29.88 6.20
CA ARG A 90 -14.39 -31.23 5.68
C ARG A 90 -14.52 -32.33 6.75
N ALA A 91 -14.08 -32.05 7.98
CA ALA A 91 -14.23 -32.97 9.10
C ALA A 91 -15.72 -33.19 9.41
N ALA A 92 -16.49 -32.11 9.54
CA ALA A 92 -17.93 -32.18 9.76
C ALA A 92 -18.66 -32.92 8.62
N SER A 93 -18.27 -32.72 7.36
CA SER A 93 -18.82 -33.45 6.21
C SER A 93 -18.69 -34.95 6.38
N HIS A 94 -17.47 -35.40 6.68
CA HIS A 94 -17.16 -36.81 6.78
C HIS A 94 -17.93 -37.45 7.94
N ASP A 95 -17.95 -36.76 9.09
CA ASP A 95 -18.64 -37.23 10.29
C ASP A 95 -20.17 -37.28 10.10
N LEU A 96 -20.74 -36.42 9.24
CA LEU A 96 -22.16 -36.45 8.88
C LEU A 96 -22.49 -37.49 7.79
N LEU A 97 -21.62 -37.67 6.80
CA LEU A 97 -21.83 -38.59 5.68
C LEU A 97 -21.69 -40.05 6.09
N GLN A 98 -20.81 -40.37 7.04
CA GLN A 98 -20.62 -41.73 7.56
C GLN A 98 -21.92 -42.37 8.10
N PRO A 99 -22.64 -41.75 9.06
CA PRO A 99 -23.88 -42.30 9.59
C PRO A 99 -25.00 -42.35 8.53
N LEU A 100 -25.05 -41.40 7.58
CA LEU A 100 -26.00 -41.45 6.46
C LEU A 100 -25.75 -42.65 5.55
N SER A 101 -24.48 -42.92 5.23
CA SER A 101 -24.07 -44.09 4.44
C SER A 101 -24.45 -45.39 5.15
N ALA A 102 -24.23 -45.47 6.46
CA ALA A 102 -24.64 -46.61 7.27
C ALA A 102 -26.16 -46.79 7.30
N ALA A 103 -26.93 -45.70 7.45
CA ALA A 103 -28.39 -45.73 7.39
C ALA A 103 -28.89 -46.25 6.03
N ARG A 104 -28.25 -45.86 4.91
CA ARG A 104 -28.59 -46.36 3.55
C ARG A 104 -28.31 -47.85 3.39
N LEU A 105 -27.25 -48.39 4.00
CA LEU A 105 -26.99 -49.83 4.03
C LEU A 105 -28.08 -50.58 4.81
N PHE A 106 -28.49 -50.07 5.98
CA PHE A 106 -29.59 -50.67 6.74
C PHE A 106 -30.91 -50.64 5.99
N LEU A 107 -31.23 -49.51 5.32
CA LEU A 107 -32.44 -49.39 4.51
C LEU A 107 -32.42 -50.33 3.30
N SER A 108 -31.28 -50.47 2.63
CA SER A 108 -31.10 -51.43 1.52
C SER A 108 -31.31 -52.87 1.99
N ASN A 109 -30.81 -53.22 3.18
CA ASN A 109 -31.05 -54.53 3.79
C ASN A 109 -32.53 -54.74 4.14
N LEU A 110 -33.20 -53.72 4.69
CA LEU A 110 -34.63 -53.78 5.00
C LEU A 110 -35.48 -53.95 3.73
N ALA A 111 -35.12 -53.25 2.65
CA ALA A 111 -35.81 -53.33 1.37
C ALA A 111 -35.70 -54.70 0.69
N GLY A 112 -34.72 -55.54 1.09
CA GLY A 112 -34.56 -56.91 0.61
C GLY A 112 -35.41 -57.95 1.36
N LEU A 113 -36.14 -57.55 2.41
CA LEU A 113 -37.03 -58.44 3.17
C LEU A 113 -38.45 -58.47 2.55
N GLU A 114 -39.22 -59.52 2.83
CA GLU A 114 -40.66 -59.52 2.51
C GLU A 114 -41.38 -58.50 3.41
N LEU A 115 -41.68 -57.34 2.85
CA LEU A 115 -42.39 -56.24 3.49
C LEU A 115 -43.84 -56.16 2.96
N GLY A 116 -44.77 -55.75 3.83
CA GLY A 116 -46.10 -55.35 3.38
C GLY A 116 -46.04 -54.09 2.48
N VAL A 117 -47.08 -53.85 1.69
CA VAL A 117 -47.15 -52.73 0.72
C VAL A 117 -46.86 -51.37 1.37
N ASP A 118 -47.45 -51.09 2.54
CA ASP A 118 -47.27 -49.82 3.25
C ASP A 118 -45.84 -49.66 3.82
N GLN A 119 -45.24 -50.75 4.28
CA GLN A 119 -43.87 -50.75 4.81
C GLN A 119 -42.86 -50.52 3.69
N ALA A 120 -43.07 -51.13 2.52
CA ALA A 120 -42.24 -50.93 1.34
C ALA A 120 -42.29 -49.47 0.84
N ASP A 121 -43.47 -48.84 0.83
CA ASP A 121 -43.60 -47.41 0.47
C ASP A 121 -42.85 -46.51 1.47
N LEU A 122 -42.95 -46.80 2.77
CA LEU A 122 -42.27 -46.03 3.82
C LEU A 122 -40.74 -46.12 3.71
N VAL A 123 -40.19 -47.32 3.48
CA VAL A 123 -38.75 -47.54 3.28
C VAL A 123 -38.24 -46.77 2.06
N LYS A 124 -38.99 -46.80 0.97
CA LYS A 124 -38.66 -46.05 -0.26
C LYS A 124 -38.63 -44.54 -0.02
N ARG A 125 -39.63 -44.00 0.68
CA ARG A 125 -39.66 -42.57 1.05
C ARG A 125 -38.48 -42.19 1.94
N LEU A 126 -38.13 -43.03 2.92
CA LEU A 126 -36.96 -42.82 3.76
C LEU A 126 -35.68 -42.75 2.93
N GLY A 127 -35.47 -43.71 2.02
CA GLY A 127 -34.32 -43.73 1.11
C GLY A 127 -34.17 -42.44 0.32
N ASN A 128 -35.26 -41.95 -0.29
CA ASN A 128 -35.26 -40.70 -1.04
C ASN A 128 -34.93 -39.46 -0.17
N ALA A 129 -35.40 -39.44 1.09
CA ALA A 129 -35.11 -38.36 2.01
C ALA A 129 -33.62 -38.35 2.43
N PHE A 130 -33.04 -39.52 2.68
CA PHE A 130 -31.61 -39.66 2.98
C PHE A 130 -30.73 -39.22 1.81
N GLU A 131 -31.10 -39.57 0.57
CA GLU A 131 -30.41 -39.12 -0.65
C GLU A 131 -30.47 -37.59 -0.82
N SER A 132 -31.65 -36.99 -0.59
CA SER A 132 -31.81 -35.53 -0.65
C SER A 132 -30.95 -34.80 0.39
N VAL A 133 -30.81 -35.36 1.60
CA VAL A 133 -29.94 -34.80 2.66
C VAL A 133 -28.47 -34.90 2.27
N GLU A 134 -28.05 -36.01 1.66
CA GLU A 134 -26.68 -36.20 1.18
C GLU A 134 -26.31 -35.17 0.10
N ASP A 135 -27.18 -34.96 -0.88
CA ASP A 135 -26.98 -33.99 -1.95
C ASP A 135 -26.87 -32.56 -1.43
N LEU A 136 -27.72 -32.21 -0.45
CA LEU A 136 -27.73 -30.88 0.15
C LEU A 136 -26.47 -30.63 0.98
N ILE A 137 -25.98 -31.66 1.69
CA ILE A 137 -24.71 -31.60 2.41
C ILE A 137 -23.55 -31.39 1.42
N ARG A 138 -23.48 -32.15 0.32
CA ARG A 138 -22.44 -31.97 -0.72
C ARG A 138 -22.47 -30.56 -1.31
N ALA A 139 -23.65 -30.04 -1.64
CA ALA A 139 -23.81 -28.71 -2.22
C ALA A 139 -23.40 -27.55 -1.29
N VAL A 140 -23.44 -27.73 0.04
CA VAL A 140 -22.99 -26.72 1.03
C VAL A 140 -21.48 -26.80 1.27
N LEU A 141 -20.85 -27.91 0.90
CA LEU A 141 -19.44 -28.21 1.16
C LEU A 141 -18.52 -27.97 -0.04
N ASP A 142 -19.06 -28.06 -1.25
CA ASP A 142 -18.42 -27.63 -2.50
C ASP A 142 -18.42 -26.09 -2.63
#